data_AF-A0A918WJT9-F1
#
_entry.id   AF-A0A918WJT9-F1
#
_cell.length_a   1.000
_cell.length_b   1.000
_cell.length_c   1.000
_cell.angle_alpha   90.00
_cell.angle_beta   90.00
_cell.angle_gamma   90.00
#
_symmetry.space_group_name_H-M   'P 1'
#
loop_
_entity.id
_entity.type
_entity.pdbx_description
1 polymer ?
#
loop_
_entity_poly.entity_id
_entity_poly.type
_entity_poly.pdbx_seq_one_letter_code
_entity_poly.pdbx_strand_id
1 'polypeptide(L)' 'MIAVIPDPDALMADDRRQHHLACQVDNYLCNPEHDPSFAAVLYSATVAEFEAKEWTEYPPEGHGYPREDQ' A
#
# COMPACT_ATOMS: atom_id res chain seq x y z
N MET A 1 1.59 -12.03 -25.37
CA MET A 1 1.60 -11.76 -23.92
C MET A 1 0.30 -12.29 -23.37
N ILE A 2 0.35 -13.25 -22.45
CA ILE A 2 -0.84 -13.70 -21.72
C ILE A 2 -1.06 -12.64 -20.65
N ALA A 3 -2.15 -11.87 -20.76
CA ALA A 3 -2.55 -10.97 -19.68
C ALA A 3 -2.94 -11.86 -18.48
N VAL A 4 -2.12 -11.85 -17.45
CA VAL A 4 -2.47 -12.48 -16.16
C VAL A 4 -3.54 -11.59 -15.56
N ILE A 5 -4.79 -12.02 -15.60
CA ILE A 5 -5.88 -11.32 -14.92
C ILE A 5 -5.66 -11.59 -13.42
N PRO A 6 -5.43 -10.54 -12.60
CA PRO A 6 -5.20 -10.72 -11.18
C PRO A 6 -6.45 -11.29 -10.50
N ASP A 7 -6.21 -12.13 -9.50
CA ASP A 7 -7.22 -12.76 -8.65
C ASP A 7 -8.01 -11.67 -7.90
N PRO A 8 -9.35 -11.55 -8.09
CA PRO A 8 -10.16 -10.55 -7.41
C PRO A 8 -10.03 -10.57 -5.89
N ASP A 9 -9.84 -11.74 -5.29
CA ASP A 9 -9.68 -11.87 -3.83
C ASP A 9 -8.35 -11.27 -3.36
N ALA A 10 -7.31 -11.41 -4.17
CA ALA A 10 -5.99 -10.86 -3.87
C ALA A 10 -5.97 -9.32 -4.04
N LEU A 11 -6.72 -8.77 -5.00
CA LEU A 11 -6.94 -7.33 -5.12
C LEU A 11 -7.66 -6.77 -3.89
N MET A 12 -8.73 -7.43 -3.45
CA MET A 12 -9.47 -7.01 -2.25
C MET A 12 -8.63 -7.11 -0.97
N ALA A 13 -7.82 -8.16 -0.83
CA ALA A 13 -6.90 -8.30 0.29
C ALA A 13 -5.86 -7.16 0.32
N ASP A 14 -5.33 -6.79 -0.84
CA ASP A 14 -4.40 -5.67 -0.97
C ASP A 14 -5.05 -4.32 -0.64
N ASP A 15 -6.26 -4.06 -1.15
CA ASP A 15 -7.04 -2.86 -0.82
C ASP A 15 -7.28 -2.73 0.70
N ARG A 16 -7.67 -3.84 1.36
CA ARG A 16 -7.86 -3.87 2.83
C ARG A 16 -6.56 -3.57 3.57
N ARG A 17 -5.45 -4.18 3.15
CA ARG A 17 -4.14 -3.96 3.76
C ARG A 17 -3.71 -2.50 3.62
N GLN A 18 -3.88 -1.93 2.44
CA GLN A 18 -3.50 -0.55 2.14
C GLN A 18 -4.36 0.45 2.91
N HIS A 19 -5.67 0.20 3.02
CA HIS A 19 -6.55 1.00 3.86
C HIS A 19 -6.12 0.97 5.33
N HIS A 20 -5.80 -0.22 5.86
CA HIS A 20 -5.33 -0.36 7.23
C HIS A 20 -4.02 0.41 7.47
N LEU A 21 -3.06 0.29 6.55
CA LEU A 21 -1.79 1.03 6.60
C LEU A 21 -2.01 2.54 6.58
N ALA A 22 -2.88 3.05 5.70
CA ALA A 22 -3.20 4.47 5.63
C ALA A 22 -3.75 5.01 6.96
N CYS A 23 -4.63 4.26 7.64
CA CYS A 23 -5.10 4.64 8.97
C CYS A 23 -3.98 4.66 10.02
N GLN A 24 -3.04 3.72 9.98
CA GLN A 24 -1.91 3.71 10.91
C GLN A 24 -0.95 4.88 10.66
N VAL A 25 -0.69 5.20 9.39
CA VAL A 25 0.13 6.36 9.01
C VAL A 25 -0.53 7.65 9.47
N ASP A 26 -1.83 7.85 9.21
CA ASP A 26 -2.58 9.03 9.67
C ASP A 26 -2.47 9.22 11.19
N ASN A 27 -2.68 8.14 11.96
CA ASN A 27 -2.50 8.15 13.41
C ASN A 27 -1.06 8.55 13.83
N TYR A 28 -0.04 8.08 13.11
CA TYR A 28 1.35 8.46 13.38
C TYR A 28 1.59 9.94 13.10
N LEU A 29 1.07 10.47 11.99
CA LEU A 29 1.24 11.85 11.56
C LEU A 29 0.53 12.86 12.46
N CYS A 30 -0.61 12.49 13.03
CA CYS A 30 -1.38 13.37 13.93
C CYS A 30 -0.79 13.50 15.33
N ASN A 31 0.17 12.67 15.73
CA ASN A 31 0.81 12.77 17.05
C ASN A 31 2.02 13.73 17.00
N PRO A 32 1.94 14.91 17.67
CA PRO A 32 3.05 15.87 17.68
C PRO A 32 4.28 15.41 18.48
N GLU A 33 4.18 14.33 19.27
CA GLU A 33 5.32 13.76 20.01
C GLU A 33 6.21 12.87 19.14
N HIS A 34 5.77 12.51 17.94
CA HIS A 34 6.54 11.68 17.02
C HIS A 34 7.60 12.48 16.25
N ASP A 35 8.62 11.77 15.76
CA ASP A 35 9.69 12.38 14.95
C ASP A 35 9.11 12.94 13.63
N PRO A 36 9.20 14.27 13.39
CA PRO A 36 8.65 14.90 12.20
C PRO A 36 9.41 14.54 10.91
N SER A 37 10.69 14.21 11.00
CA SER A 37 11.49 13.79 9.84
C SER A 37 11.08 12.39 9.41
N PHE A 38 10.86 11.48 10.37
CA PHE A 38 10.33 10.17 10.08
C PHE A 38 8.89 10.24 9.55
N ALA A 39 8.04 11.10 10.13
CA ALA A 39 6.69 11.37 9.65
C ALA A 39 6.67 11.78 8.16
N ALA A 40 7.56 12.69 7.76
CA ALA A 40 7.67 13.13 6.37
C ALA A 40 8.06 11.97 5.42
N VAL A 41 9.06 11.17 5.80
CA VAL A 41 9.47 10.00 5.02
C VAL A 41 8.35 8.97 4.91
N LEU A 42 7.66 8.69 6.01
CA LEU A 42 6.54 7.74 6.05
C LEU A 42 5.39 8.19 5.15
N TYR A 43 5.03 9.48 5.19
CA TYR A 43 4.01 10.05 4.33
C TYR A 43 4.39 9.95 2.85
N SER A 44 5.61 10.37 2.49
CA SER A 44 6.09 10.30 1.10
C SER A 44 6.15 8.87 0.57
N ALA A 45 6.60 7.90 1.38
CA ALA A 45 6.61 6.50 1.00
C ALA A 45 5.19 5.97 0.76
N THR A 46 4.24 6.32 1.62
CA THR A 46 2.84 5.90 1.50
C THR A 46 2.21 6.45 0.22
N VAL A 47 2.43 7.74 -0.11
CA VAL A 47 1.94 8.34 -1.35
C VAL A 47 2.52 7.64 -2.58
N ALA A 48 3.83 7.36 -2.58
CA ALA A 48 4.47 6.66 -3.70
C ALA A 48 3.89 5.25 -3.93
N GLU A 49 3.58 4.52 -2.86
CA GLU A 49 2.91 3.21 -2.97
C GLU A 49 1.48 3.32 -3.53
N PHE A 50 0.72 4.35 -3.13
CA PHE A 50 -0.60 4.62 -3.69
C PHE A 50 -0.53 4.95 -5.19
N GLU A 51 0.39 5.83 -5.60
CA GLU A 51 0.57 6.20 -7.00
C GLU A 51 0.97 4.97 -7.83
N ALA A 52 1.94 4.17 -7.39
CA ALA A 52 2.36 2.95 -8.10
C ALA A 52 1.18 2.00 -8.36
N LYS A 53 0.21 1.94 -7.44
CA LYS A 53 -1.00 1.15 -7.61
C LYS A 53 -1.99 1.76 -8.60
N GLU A 54 -2.22 3.07 -8.57
CA GLU A 54 -3.08 3.76 -9.55
C GLU A 54 -2.55 3.62 -10.98
N TRP A 55 -1.22 3.66 -11.15
CA TRP A 55 -0.58 3.52 -12.45
C TRP A 55 -0.42 2.07 -12.93
N THR A 56 -1.01 1.09 -12.22
CA THR A 56 -0.93 -0.35 -12.52
C THR A 56 0.50 -0.91 -12.53
N GLU A 57 1.44 -0.23 -11.90
CA GLU A 57 2.82 -0.69 -11.68
C GLU A 57 2.90 -1.62 -10.45
N TYR A 58 1.80 -1.73 -9.70
CA TYR A 58 1.65 -2.60 -8.54
C TYR A 58 0.78 -3.83 -8.88
N PRO A 59 1.20 -5.05 -8.47
CA PRO A 59 2.43 -5.34 -7.76
C PRO A 59 3.61 -5.29 -8.75
N PRO A 60 4.79 -4.84 -8.31
CA PRO A 60 5.96 -4.77 -9.18
C PRO A 60 6.26 -6.14 -9.80
N GLU A 61 6.88 -6.14 -10.98
CA GLU A 61 7.19 -7.38 -11.71
C GLU A 61 7.86 -8.43 -10.81
N GLY A 62 7.41 -9.68 -10.91
CA GLY A 62 7.88 -10.78 -10.07
C GLY A 62 7.27 -10.84 -8.66
N HIS A 63 6.39 -9.90 -8.29
CA HIS A 63 5.66 -9.90 -7.03
C HIS A 63 4.18 -10.22 -7.27
N GLY A 64 3.56 -10.90 -6.31
CA GLY A 64 2.12 -11.16 -6.31
C GLY A 64 1.39 -10.20 -5.37
N TYR A 65 0.09 -10.01 -5.60
CA TYR A 65 -0.76 -9.38 -4.61
C TYR A 65 -0.77 -10.21 -3.31
N PRO A 66 -0.82 -9.57 -2.14
CA PRO A 66 -1.07 -10.27 -0.90
C PRO A 66 -2.38 -11.05 -1.00
N ARG A 67 -2.40 -12.22 -0.37
CA ARG A 67 -3.61 -13.05 -0.22
C ARG A 67 -3.96 -13.07 1.25
N GLU A 68 -5.25 -13.08 1.57
CA GLU A 68 -5.65 -13.53 2.90
C GLU A 68 -5.32 -15.01 2.98
N ASP A 69 -4.52 -15.38 3.96
CA ASP A 69 -4.09 -16.76 4.16
C ASP A 69 -5.31 -17.70 4.08
N GLN A 70 -5.20 -18.80 3.31
CA GLN A 70 -6.11 -19.94 3.41
C GLN A 70 -5.99 -20.61 4.78
#